data_AF-A0A937JYF6-F1
#
_entry.id   AF-A0A937JYF6-F1
#
_cell.length_a   1.000
_cell.length_b   1.000
_cell.length_c   1.000
_cell.angle_alpha   90.00
_cell.angle_beta   90.00
_cell.angle_gamma   90.00
#
_symmetry.space_group_name_H-M   'P 1'
#
loop_
_entity.id
_entity.type
_entity.pdbx_description
1 polymer ?
#
loop_
_entity_poly.entity_id
_entity_poly.type
_entity_poly.pdbx_seq_one_letter_code
_entity_poly.pdbx_strand_id
1 'polypeptide(L)'
;MTWNSDSPWHEPPRSAISFKRLIWTGGMVLLGLAGIMVATNPTDTAYERFATQELSTYIEDNVCGGTPLPFGLGSQCTFLLQSNQRQIQHLIANSTHQRNFLFFSLYTTNLSLDDSLPSYQVETLGVFQNFHTFKIQEKSQG
;
A
#
# COMPACT_ATOMS: atom_id res chain seq x y z
N MET A 1 53.20 42.06 51.55
CA MET A 1 52.74 41.62 50.22
C MET A 1 51.44 40.85 50.43
N THR A 2 50.30 41.51 50.25
CA THR A 2 48.98 40.87 50.36
C THR A 2 48.50 40.56 48.96
N TRP A 3 48.37 39.28 48.63
CA TRP A 3 47.81 38.82 47.36
C TRP A 3 46.28 39.06 47.41
N ASN A 4 45.77 39.89 46.50
CA ASN A 4 44.34 40.11 46.31
C ASN A 4 43.84 39.14 45.23
N SER A 5 42.85 38.31 45.54
CA SER A 5 42.36 37.24 44.67
C SER A 5 40.92 37.52 44.21
N ASP A 6 40.73 38.53 43.37
CA ASP A 6 39.47 38.75 42.68
C ASP A 6 39.68 38.53 41.18
N SER A 7 39.19 37.40 40.68
CA SER A 7 39.01 37.17 39.24
C SER A 7 37.51 37.02 38.96
N PRO A 8 36.90 37.91 38.16
CA PRO A 8 35.51 37.80 37.79
C PRO A 8 35.42 36.88 36.56
N TRP A 9 35.31 35.57 36.80
CA TRP A 9 34.95 34.66 35.73
C TRP A 9 33.48 34.90 35.37
N HIS A 10 33.24 35.62 34.28
CA HIS A 10 31.94 35.64 33.63
C HIS A 10 31.63 34.24 33.08
N GLU A 11 30.75 33.52 33.76
CA GLU A 11 30.14 32.32 33.21
C GLU A 11 29.31 32.73 31.98
N PRO A 12 29.57 32.18 30.78
CA PRO A 12 28.67 32.42 29.66
C PRO A 12 27.32 31.78 30.00
N PRO A 13 26.18 32.43 29.68
CA PRO A 13 24.88 31.81 29.85
C PRO A 13 24.86 30.60 28.92
N ARG A 14 25.07 29.41 29.49
CA ARG A 14 24.79 28.15 28.80
C ARG A 14 23.30 28.23 28.52
N SER A 15 22.94 28.51 27.27
CA SER A 15 21.59 28.36 26.75
C SER A 15 21.24 26.88 26.93
N ALA A 16 20.82 26.55 28.15
CA ALA A 16 20.40 25.22 28.53
C ALA A 16 19.07 25.02 27.84
N ILE A 17 19.12 24.60 26.58
CA ILE A 17 17.99 23.99 25.91
C ILE A 17 17.63 22.82 26.83
N SER A 18 16.59 23.04 27.65
CA SER A 18 16.19 22.10 28.68
C SER A 18 16.01 20.74 28.01
N PHE A 19 16.68 19.71 28.52
CA PHE A 19 16.61 18.36 27.97
C PHE A 19 15.15 17.89 27.83
N LYS A 20 14.26 18.37 28.71
CA LYS A 20 12.80 18.18 28.62
C LYS A 20 12.18 18.79 27.36
N ARG A 21 12.60 19.99 26.95
CA ARG A 21 12.15 20.62 25.70
C ARG A 21 12.62 19.82 24.49
N LEU A 22 13.86 19.34 24.51
CA LEU A 22 14.41 18.52 23.42
C LEU A 22 13.64 17.18 23.28
N ILE A 23 13.32 16.54 24.40
CA ILE A 23 12.52 15.30 24.43
C ILE A 23 11.09 15.55 23.92
N TRP A 24 10.45 16.65 24.33
CA TRP A 24 9.09 16.98 23.87
C TRP A 24 9.05 17.29 22.37
N THR A 25 9.98 18.11 21.86
CA THR A 25 10.04 18.43 20.44
C THR A 25 10.40 17.20 19.60
N GLY A 26 11.38 16.40 20.05
CA GLY A 26 11.77 15.18 19.36
C GLY A 26 10.65 14.14 19.34
N GLY A 27 9.95 13.96 20.46
CA GLY A 27 8.79 13.07 20.56
C GLY A 27 7.66 13.48 19.63
N MET A 28 7.32 14.77 19.54
CA MET A 28 6.28 15.26 18.63
C MET A 28 6.64 15.05 17.15
N VAL A 29 7.89 15.27 16.77
CA VAL A 29 8.35 15.02 15.39
C VAL A 29 8.25 13.53 15.04
N LEU A 30 8.68 12.63 15.94
CA LEU A 30 8.61 11.20 15.73
C LEU A 30 7.16 10.70 15.62
N LEU A 31 6.26 11.19 16.48
CA LEU A 31 4.84 10.86 16.42
C LEU A 31 4.19 11.36 15.13
N GLY A 32 4.54 12.57 14.68
CA GLY A 32 4.07 13.11 13.40
C GLY A 32 4.50 12.26 12.20
N LEU A 33 5.78 11.85 12.16
CA LEU A 33 6.30 11.00 11.09
C LEU A 33 5.67 9.60 11.12
N ALA A 34 5.50 9.01 12.30
CA ALA A 34 4.81 7.72 12.45
C ALA A 34 3.35 7.80 12.00
N GLY A 35 2.65 8.88 12.35
CA GLY A 35 1.26 9.11 11.93
C GLY A 35 1.12 9.24 10.41
N ILE A 36 2.04 9.96 9.75
CA ILE A 36 2.04 10.09 8.29
C ILE A 36 2.24 8.72 7.64
N MET A 37 3.21 7.92 8.09
CA MET A 37 3.46 6.59 7.52
C MET A 37 2.27 5.64 7.67
N VAL A 38 1.59 5.65 8.81
CA VAL A 38 0.37 4.84 9.02
C VAL A 38 -0.78 5.32 8.15
N ALA A 39 -0.91 6.63 7.94
CA ALA A 39 -1.98 7.20 7.11
C ALA A 39 -1.72 7.00 5.61
N THR A 40 -0.45 7.03 5.16
CA THR A 40 -0.09 6.93 3.74
C THR A 40 0.09 5.51 3.25
N ASN A 41 0.43 4.56 4.13
CA ASN A 41 0.69 3.18 3.74
C ASN A 41 -0.56 2.29 3.93
N PRO A 42 -1.23 1.87 2.84
CA PRO A 42 -2.38 0.98 2.92
C PRO A 42 -1.97 -0.44 3.34
N THR A 43 -2.81 -1.13 4.12
CA THR A 43 -2.54 -2.54 4.48
C THR A 43 -2.72 -3.47 3.29
N ASP A 44 -1.97 -4.57 3.25
CA ASP A 44 -2.11 -5.59 2.19
C ASP A 44 -3.55 -6.13 2.10
N THR A 45 -4.19 -6.34 3.25
CA THR A 45 -5.59 -6.77 3.35
C THR A 45 -6.60 -5.77 2.77
N ALA A 46 -6.27 -4.47 2.74
CA ALA A 46 -7.10 -3.47 2.10
C ALA A 46 -6.96 -3.54 0.59
N TYR A 47 -5.74 -3.70 0.10
CA TYR A 47 -5.46 -3.89 -1.33
C TYR A 47 -6.09 -5.17 -1.87
N GLU A 48 -5.92 -6.30 -1.18
CA GLU A 48 -6.48 -7.60 -1.59
C GLU A 48 -8.00 -7.55 -1.79
N ARG A 49 -8.73 -6.89 -0.88
CA ARG A 49 -10.18 -6.72 -1.00
C ARG A 49 -10.55 -5.84 -2.18
N PHE A 50 -9.84 -4.72 -2.36
CA PHE A 50 -10.03 -3.82 -3.50
C PHE A 50 -9.80 -4.57 -4.83
N ALA A 51 -8.66 -5.24 -4.98
CA ALA A 51 -8.28 -5.95 -6.20
C ALA A 51 -9.22 -7.13 -6.49
N THR A 52 -9.66 -7.87 -5.46
CA THR A 52 -10.64 -8.95 -5.62
C THR A 52 -11.98 -8.41 -6.13
N GLN A 53 -12.43 -7.29 -5.58
CA GLN A 53 -13.69 -6.65 -6.00
C GLN A 53 -13.59 -6.14 -7.44
N GLU A 54 -12.52 -5.41 -7.77
CA GLU A 54 -12.30 -4.85 -9.11
C GLU A 54 -12.21 -5.97 -10.17
N LEU A 55 -11.46 -7.04 -9.89
CA LEU A 55 -11.37 -8.20 -10.78
C LEU A 55 -12.73 -8.91 -10.91
N SER A 56 -13.47 -9.06 -9.82
CA SER A 56 -14.78 -9.71 -9.85
C SER A 56 -15.76 -8.94 -10.73
N THR A 57 -15.82 -7.61 -10.57
CA THR A 57 -16.64 -6.73 -11.40
C THR A 57 -16.21 -6.77 -12.86
N TYR A 58 -14.90 -6.77 -13.13
CA TYR A 58 -14.41 -6.86 -14.51
C TYR A 58 -14.84 -8.16 -15.20
N ILE A 59 -14.73 -9.31 -14.52
CA ILE A 59 -15.13 -10.61 -15.07
C ILE A 59 -16.66 -10.69 -15.21
N GLU A 60 -17.40 -10.21 -14.22
CA GLU A 60 -18.86 -10.18 -14.26
C GLU A 60 -19.36 -9.38 -15.48
N ASP A 61 -18.84 -8.17 -15.69
CA ASP A 61 -19.28 -7.29 -16.78
C ASP A 61 -18.78 -7.75 -18.16
N ASN A 62 -17.49 -8.14 -18.29
CA ASN A 62 -16.89 -8.41 -19.60
C ASN A 62 -17.01 -9.88 -20.04
N VAL A 63 -17.03 -10.82 -19.10
CA VAL A 63 -17.04 -12.26 -19.39
C VAL A 63 -18.42 -12.86 -19.13
N CYS A 64 -18.96 -12.69 -17.92
CA CYS A 64 -20.24 -13.33 -17.57
C CYS A 64 -21.45 -12.62 -18.20
N GLY A 65 -21.41 -11.28 -18.35
CA GLY A 65 -22.48 -10.46 -18.91
C GLY A 65 -22.26 -10.01 -20.36
N GLY A 66 -21.00 -9.77 -20.76
CA GLY A 66 -20.65 -9.18 -22.05
C GLY A 66 -20.57 -10.13 -23.24
N THR A 67 -20.44 -11.44 -23.02
CA THR A 67 -20.42 -12.46 -24.08
C THR A 67 -21.56 -13.46 -23.87
N PRO A 68 -22.30 -13.86 -24.93
CA PRO A 68 -23.29 -14.93 -24.83
C PRO A 68 -22.54 -16.24 -24.59
N LEU A 69 -22.25 -16.53 -23.32
CA LEU A 69 -21.66 -17.78 -22.91
C LEU A 69 -22.56 -18.91 -23.42
N PRO A 70 -21.97 -19.96 -24.04
CA PRO A 70 -22.76 -21.08 -24.54
C PRO A 70 -23.62 -21.66 -23.41
N PHE A 71 -24.84 -22.08 -23.72
CA PHE A 71 -25.78 -22.70 -22.77
C PHE A 71 -26.34 -21.80 -21.64
N GLY A 72 -26.22 -20.47 -21.72
CA GLY A 72 -26.82 -19.58 -20.70
C GLY A 72 -26.10 -19.62 -19.36
N LEU A 73 -24.79 -19.91 -19.39
CA LEU A 73 -23.92 -20.06 -18.23
C LEU A 73 -23.63 -18.76 -17.46
N GLY A 74 -24.16 -17.61 -17.88
CA GLY A 74 -23.88 -16.31 -17.24
C GLY A 74 -24.19 -16.29 -15.73
N SER A 75 -25.31 -16.87 -15.31
CA SER A 75 -25.68 -16.97 -13.89
C SER A 75 -24.80 -17.96 -13.09
N GLN A 76 -24.27 -18.98 -13.75
CA GLN A 76 -23.38 -19.96 -13.14
C GLN A 76 -21.96 -19.39 -13.03
N CYS A 77 -21.54 -18.59 -13.99
CA CYS A 77 -20.30 -17.82 -14.00
C CYS A 77 -20.23 -16.87 -12.79
N THR A 78 -21.25 -16.04 -12.57
CA THR A 78 -21.29 -15.12 -11.42
C THR A 78 -21.33 -15.86 -10.09
N PHE A 79 -22.09 -16.95 -9.99
CA PHE A 79 -22.13 -17.78 -8.78
C PHE A 79 -20.78 -18.43 -8.47
N LEU A 80 -20.08 -18.95 -9.47
CA LEU A 80 -18.73 -19.50 -9.32
C LEU A 80 -17.73 -18.41 -8.90
N LEU A 81 -17.85 -17.21 -9.48
CA LEU A 81 -16.99 -16.08 -9.12
C LEU A 81 -17.15 -15.70 -7.64
N GLN A 82 -18.41 -15.54 -7.21
CA GLN A 82 -18.73 -15.16 -5.82
C GLN A 82 -18.35 -16.25 -4.82
N SER A 83 -18.60 -17.53 -5.14
CA SER A 83 -18.24 -18.64 -4.26
C SER A 83 -16.72 -18.84 -4.11
N ASN A 84 -15.94 -18.43 -5.12
CA ASN A 84 -14.48 -18.56 -5.13
C ASN A 84 -13.73 -17.26 -4.80
N GLN A 85 -14.40 -16.20 -4.31
CA GLN A 85 -13.74 -14.94 -3.93
C GLN A 85 -12.53 -15.12 -3.02
N ARG A 86 -12.59 -16.05 -2.05
CA ARG A 86 -11.44 -16.34 -1.17
C ARG A 86 -10.24 -16.90 -1.93
N GLN A 87 -10.48 -17.74 -2.93
CA GLN A 87 -9.40 -18.30 -3.74
C GLN A 87 -8.80 -17.24 -4.67
N ILE A 88 -9.63 -16.36 -5.23
CA ILE A 88 -9.20 -15.19 -5.99
C ILE A 88 -8.34 -14.27 -5.11
N GLN A 89 -8.78 -14.01 -3.88
CA GLN A 89 -8.04 -13.19 -2.92
C GLN A 89 -6.66 -13.80 -2.61
N HIS A 90 -6.60 -15.12 -2.36
CA HIS A 90 -5.33 -15.81 -2.15
C HIS A 90 -4.41 -15.77 -3.37
N LEU A 91 -4.95 -15.90 -4.57
CA LEU A 91 -4.19 -15.78 -5.80
C LEU A 91 -3.59 -14.37 -5.93
N ILE A 92 -4.41 -13.33 -5.71
CA ILE A 92 -3.94 -11.94 -5.72
C ILE A 92 -2.87 -11.75 -4.66
N ALA A 93 -3.07 -12.22 -3.43
CA ALA A 93 -2.08 -12.09 -2.35
C ALA A 93 -0.74 -12.73 -2.72
N ASN A 94 -0.76 -13.96 -3.25
CA ASN A 94 0.47 -14.68 -3.64
C ASN A 94 1.15 -14.08 -4.87
N SER A 95 0.38 -13.46 -5.76
CA SER A 95 0.86 -12.87 -7.01
C SER A 95 1.14 -11.37 -6.93
N THR A 96 0.95 -10.75 -5.78
CA THR A 96 1.13 -9.31 -5.58
C THR A 96 2.48 -9.00 -4.93
N HIS A 97 3.20 -8.07 -5.55
CA HIS A 97 4.38 -7.44 -4.96
C HIS A 97 4.05 -6.01 -4.54
N GLN A 98 4.15 -5.74 -3.23
CA GLN A 98 4.02 -4.41 -2.65
C GLN A 98 5.39 -3.72 -2.57
N ARG A 99 5.45 -2.45 -3.00
CA ARG A 99 6.60 -1.56 -2.83
C ARG A 99 6.18 -0.30 -2.09
N ASN A 100 6.61 -0.18 -0.84
CA ASN A 100 6.25 0.93 0.05
C ASN A 100 7.19 2.13 -0.18
N PHE A 101 6.62 3.30 -0.43
CA PHE A 101 7.32 4.59 -0.48
C PHE A 101 6.80 5.51 0.62
N LEU A 102 7.45 6.66 0.82
CA LEU A 102 7.12 7.63 1.88
C LEU A 102 5.68 8.15 1.81
N PHE A 103 5.15 8.38 0.60
CA PHE A 103 3.85 9.01 0.37
C PHE A 103 2.84 8.12 -0.36
N PHE A 104 3.27 6.97 -0.87
CA PHE A 104 2.45 6.05 -1.66
C PHE A 104 3.02 4.64 -1.59
N SER A 105 2.21 3.65 -1.96
CA SER A 105 2.64 2.26 -2.13
C SER A 105 2.29 1.81 -3.55
N LEU A 106 3.21 1.12 -4.20
CA LEU A 106 2.99 0.58 -5.54
C LEU A 106 2.75 -0.93 -5.43
N TYR A 107 1.59 -1.37 -5.90
CA TYR A 107 1.20 -2.78 -5.94
C TYR A 107 1.33 -3.27 -7.38
N THR A 108 2.00 -4.39 -7.56
CA THR A 108 2.16 -5.03 -8.86
C THR A 108 1.66 -6.46 -8.75
N THR A 109 0.54 -6.76 -9.39
CA THR A 109 -0.09 -8.08 -9.36
C THR A 109 0.15 -8.78 -10.70
N ASN A 110 0.74 -9.98 -10.65
CA ASN A 110 0.98 -10.82 -11.83
C ASN A 110 -0.01 -11.98 -11.87
N LEU A 111 -1.05 -11.84 -12.66
CA LEU A 111 -2.07 -12.87 -12.83
C LEU A 111 -1.64 -13.82 -13.96
N SER A 112 -1.12 -14.98 -13.57
CA SER A 112 -0.83 -16.11 -14.47
C SER A 112 -1.66 -17.30 -14.01
N LEU A 113 -2.64 -17.70 -14.83
CA LEU A 113 -3.56 -18.79 -14.50
C LEU A 113 -3.07 -20.15 -14.99
N ASP A 114 -2.49 -20.19 -16.19
CA ASP A 114 -2.00 -21.40 -16.85
C ASP A 114 -0.92 -21.02 -17.88
N ASP A 115 0.01 -21.92 -18.21
CA ASP A 115 1.07 -21.69 -19.21
C ASP A 115 0.49 -21.47 -20.62
N SER A 116 -0.73 -21.96 -20.87
CA SER A 116 -1.46 -21.80 -22.12
C SER A 116 -2.28 -20.51 -22.21
N LEU A 117 -2.37 -19.73 -21.11
CA LEU A 117 -3.15 -18.49 -21.04
C LEU A 117 -2.21 -17.26 -20.97
N PRO A 118 -2.63 -16.11 -21.53
CA PRO A 118 -1.85 -14.88 -21.44
C PRO A 118 -1.71 -14.45 -19.97
N SER A 119 -0.48 -14.09 -19.59
CA SER A 119 -0.21 -13.53 -18.26
C SER A 119 -0.56 -12.05 -18.25
N TYR A 120 -1.24 -11.57 -17.20
CA TYR A 120 -1.59 -10.16 -17.05
C TYR A 120 -0.83 -9.54 -15.90
N GLN A 121 -0.28 -8.35 -16.12
CA GLN A 121 0.35 -7.55 -15.10
C GLN A 121 -0.50 -6.31 -14.84
N VAL A 122 -0.96 -6.17 -13.59
CA VAL A 122 -1.75 -5.04 -13.12
C VAL A 122 -0.90 -4.21 -12.18
N GLU A 123 -0.84 -2.89 -12.41
CA GLU A 123 -0.16 -1.95 -11.54
C GLU A 123 -1.17 -0.99 -10.92
N THR A 124 -1.15 -0.95 -9.59
CA THR A 124 -2.07 -0.15 -8.77
C THR A 124 -1.27 0.74 -7.83
N LEU A 125 -1.60 2.02 -7.83
CA LEU A 125 -1.04 3.02 -6.92
C LEU A 125 -1.94 3.14 -5.68
N GLY A 126 -1.38 2.88 -4.51
CA GLY A 126 -2.00 3.14 -3.22
C GLY A 126 -1.54 4.49 -2.64
N VAL A 127 -2.46 5.42 -2.40
CA VAL A 127 -2.16 6.73 -1.79
C VAL A 127 -3.23 7.07 -0.76
N PHE A 128 -2.85 7.34 0.50
CA PHE A 128 -3.80 7.69 1.57
C PHE A 128 -4.99 6.71 1.69
N GLN A 129 -4.73 5.40 1.66
CA GLN A 129 -5.75 4.33 1.64
C GLN A 129 -6.69 4.31 0.42
N ASN A 130 -6.41 5.08 -0.62
CA ASN A 130 -7.09 5.00 -1.90
C ASN A 130 -6.24 4.18 -2.87
N PHE A 131 -6.88 3.40 -3.72
CA PHE A 131 -6.22 2.57 -4.72
C PHE A 131 -6.64 3.02 -6.12
N HIS A 132 -5.66 3.20 -7.00
CA HIS A 132 -5.87 3.59 -8.39
C HIS A 132 -5.09 2.67 -9.32
N THR A 133 -5.81 1.83 -10.04
CA THR A 133 -5.25 0.98 -11.10
C THR A 133 -5.01 1.85 -12.33
N PHE A 134 -3.75 1.96 -12.77
CA PHE A 134 -3.38 2.83 -13.88
C PHE A 134 -2.80 2.07 -15.07
N LYS A 135 -2.37 0.82 -14.87
CA LYS A 135 -1.79 0.00 -15.93
C LYS A 135 -2.31 -1.43 -15.86
N ILE A 136 -2.80 -1.90 -17.00
CA ILE A 136 -3.13 -3.30 -17.23
C ILE A 136 -2.38 -3.68 -18.51
N GLN A 137 -1.38 -4.56 -18.38
CA GLN A 137 -0.60 -5.04 -19.52
C GLN A 137 -0.81 -6.52 -19.69
N GLU A 138 -1.15 -6.92 -20.91
CA GLU A 138 -1.05 -8.31 -21.34
C GLU A 138 0.42 -8.61 -21.64
N LYS A 139 0.99 -9.56 -20.91
CA LYS A 139 2.31 -10.10 -21.16
C LYS A 139 2.12 -11.40 -21.93
N SER A 140 2.16 -11.28 -23.25
CA SER A 140 2.20 -12.42 -24.18
C SER A 140 3.50 -13.19 -23.92
N GLN A 141 3.36 -14.46 -23.53
CA GLN A 141 4.50 -15.38 -23.48
C GLN A 141 4.82 -15.74 -24.93
N GLY A 142 5.97 -15.26 -25.42
CA GLY A 142 6.53 -15.65 -26.71
C GLY A 142 7.25 -16.98 -26.66
#